data_AF-A0A976QGS4-F1
#
_entry.id   AF-A0A976QGS4-F1
#
_cell.length_a   1.000
_cell.length_b   1.000
_cell.length_c   1.000
_cell.angle_alpha   90.00
_cell.angle_beta   90.00
_cell.angle_gamma   90.00
#
_symmetry.space_group_name_H-M   'P 1'
#
loop_
_entity.id
_entity.type
_entity.pdbx_description
1 polymer ?
#
loop_
_entity_poly.entity_id
_entity_poly.type
_entity_poly.pdbx_seq_one_letter_code
_entity_poly.pdbx_strand_id
1 'polypeptide(L)'
;MDKSRAIIFILAMAAVLAVSTRPCVGNQKDEQSIFTEEENRGPRQGPRPGFGPGREPGRERFELTDEEIDRIMEGLKQRSPEKAKELAELRKKDPEKFREELGRHAREEFRKVVGERIEKWQAERRARFFEWLAKNVPEEADELAKLKERSPDLYGEKYERVRRKYGRIYEEGRRNPELEKVLIEDLRLQKRRDQLLGKIHTTTSRREKEKLTKELEEVVGLRYDMIVRRKQMAYEWLLKRLEELQNQVKESRAEIQRAQDTKVKAENINKRTQELLEEKKGFGWD
;
A
#
# COMPACT_ATOMS: atom_id res chain seq x y z
N MET A 1 -37.11 22.77 20.50
CA MET A 1 -35.70 23.21 20.35
C MET A 1 -35.39 23.24 18.85
N ASP A 2 -36.21 23.93 18.06
CA ASP A 2 -36.34 23.65 16.62
C ASP A 2 -36.17 24.89 15.72
N LYS A 3 -35.79 26.03 16.29
CA LYS A 3 -35.53 27.27 15.53
C LYS A 3 -34.04 27.46 15.18
N SER A 4 -33.13 26.74 15.84
CA SER A 4 -31.68 26.89 15.65
C SER A 4 -31.10 26.05 14.50
N ARG A 5 -31.86 25.08 13.97
CA ARG A 5 -31.42 24.22 12.85
C ARG A 5 -31.77 24.80 11.47
N ALA A 6 -32.79 25.65 11.38
CA ALA A 6 -33.19 26.28 10.12
C ALA A 6 -32.23 27.42 9.67
N ILE A 7 -31.60 28.11 10.62
CA ILE A 7 -30.70 29.24 10.33
C ILE A 7 -29.35 28.76 9.76
N ILE A 8 -28.89 27.56 10.14
CA ILE A 8 -27.62 27.00 9.65
C ILE A 8 -27.74 26.54 8.19
N PHE A 9 -28.92 26.09 7.75
CA PHE A 9 -29.14 25.70 6.35
C PHE A 9 -29.22 26.88 5.38
N ILE A 10 -29.71 28.04 5.84
CA ILE A 10 -29.82 29.25 4.99
C ILE A 10 -28.43 29.88 4.74
N LEU A 11 -27.51 29.80 5.70
CA LEU A 11 -26.14 30.31 5.52
C LEU A 11 -25.27 29.45 4.60
N ALA A 12 -25.55 28.14 4.48
CA ALA A 12 -24.82 27.26 3.58
C ALA A 12 -25.22 27.42 2.10
N MET A 13 -26.47 27.84 1.80
CA MET A 13 -26.90 28.12 0.43
C MET A 13 -26.43 29.47 -0.11
N ALA A 14 -26.16 30.45 0.76
CA ALA A 14 -25.67 31.76 0.32
C ALA A 14 -24.18 31.75 -0.14
N ALA A 15 -23.39 30.77 0.31
CA ALA A 15 -21.98 30.66 -0.08
C ALA A 15 -21.77 30.00 -1.47
N VAL A 16 -22.78 29.33 -2.02
CA VAL A 16 -22.69 28.63 -3.32
C VAL A 16 -23.03 29.56 -4.51
N LEU A 17 -23.67 30.71 -4.27
CA LEU A 17 -24.12 31.62 -5.33
C LEU A 17 -23.14 32.78 -5.63
N ALA A 18 -22.00 32.87 -4.93
CA ALA A 18 -21.05 33.98 -5.08
C ALA A 18 -19.79 33.67 -5.94
N VAL A 19 -19.77 32.59 -6.71
CA VAL A 19 -18.63 32.23 -7.59
C VAL A 19 -19.10 31.94 -9.03
N SER A 20 -19.79 32.88 -9.66
CA SER A 20 -20.22 32.70 -11.06
C SER A 20 -20.22 33.98 -11.89
N THR A 21 -19.12 34.73 -11.93
CA THR A 21 -18.83 35.61 -13.08
C THR A 21 -17.33 35.96 -13.16
N ARG A 22 -16.57 35.23 -13.98
CA ARG A 22 -15.41 35.79 -14.70
C ARG A 22 -15.41 35.26 -16.14
N PRO A 23 -15.21 36.12 -17.16
CA PRO A 23 -15.22 35.71 -18.55
C PRO A 23 -13.86 35.13 -18.99
N CYS A 24 -13.96 34.19 -19.92
CA CYS A 24 -13.03 33.61 -20.91
C CYS A 24 -11.53 33.98 -20.88
N VAL A 25 -10.67 33.00 -21.17
CA VAL A 25 -9.85 32.92 -22.41
C VAL A 25 -9.45 31.45 -22.59
N GLY A 26 -9.79 30.89 -23.75
CA GLY A 26 -9.37 29.55 -24.17
C GLY A 26 -7.93 29.54 -24.65
N ASN A 27 -7.19 28.51 -24.27
CA ASN A 27 -6.02 28.08 -25.00
C ASN A 27 -6.05 26.56 -25.12
N GLN A 28 -6.29 26.09 -26.33
CA GLN A 28 -6.21 24.70 -26.77
C GLN A 28 -4.75 24.26 -26.73
N LYS A 29 -4.43 23.25 -25.92
CA LYS A 29 -3.46 22.19 -26.26
C LYS A 29 -3.56 21.05 -25.24
N ASP A 30 -3.59 19.85 -25.81
CA ASP A 30 -3.48 18.51 -25.24
C ASP A 30 -4.77 17.94 -24.63
N GLU A 31 -5.36 17.02 -25.40
CA GLU A 31 -6.42 16.09 -25.01
C GLU A 31 -5.95 15.22 -23.84
N GLN A 32 -6.01 15.75 -22.62
CA GLN A 32 -6.08 14.93 -21.43
C GLN A 32 -7.41 14.19 -21.46
N SER A 33 -7.34 12.88 -21.71
CA SER A 33 -8.47 11.97 -21.56
C SER A 33 -9.11 12.23 -20.19
N ILE A 34 -10.34 12.75 -20.24
CA ILE A 34 -11.22 13.06 -19.09
C ILE A 34 -11.48 11.84 -18.18
N PHE A 35 -10.96 10.67 -18.57
CA PHE A 35 -11.15 9.37 -17.93
C PHE A 35 -9.86 8.73 -17.40
N THR A 36 -8.70 9.39 -17.46
CA THR A 36 -7.43 8.77 -17.01
C THR A 36 -6.73 9.42 -15.83
N GLU A 37 -7.08 10.63 -15.41
CA GLU A 37 -6.30 11.31 -14.34
C GLU A 37 -7.17 12.16 -13.42
N GLU A 38 -7.97 11.53 -12.53
CA GLU A 38 -8.29 12.17 -11.23
C GLU A 38 -8.87 11.21 -10.17
N GLU A 39 -9.45 10.06 -10.55
CA GLU A 39 -9.90 9.03 -9.59
C GLU A 39 -8.76 8.11 -9.06
N ASN A 40 -7.49 8.47 -9.29
CA ASN A 40 -6.32 7.70 -8.85
C ASN A 40 -5.94 7.93 -7.37
N ARG A 41 -6.86 8.42 -6.56
CA ARG A 41 -6.75 8.45 -5.10
C ARG A 41 -7.94 7.72 -4.49
N GLY A 42 -7.91 6.38 -4.58
CA GLY A 42 -8.52 5.57 -3.53
C GLY A 42 -8.01 6.06 -2.17
N PRO A 43 -8.76 5.87 -1.06
CA PRO A 43 -8.44 6.47 0.23
C PRO A 43 -6.98 6.16 0.54
N ARG A 44 -6.14 7.19 0.47
CA ARG A 44 -4.78 7.14 1.00
C ARG A 44 -4.97 6.58 2.40
N GLN A 45 -4.38 5.42 2.64
CA GLN A 45 -4.15 4.93 3.99
C GLN A 45 -3.74 6.16 4.80
N GLY A 46 -4.45 6.40 5.89
CA GLY A 46 -4.19 7.53 6.78
C GLY A 46 -2.71 7.59 7.15
N PRO A 47 -2.26 8.71 7.76
CA PRO A 47 -0.86 8.93 8.08
C PRO A 47 -0.25 7.64 8.64
N ARG A 48 0.75 7.10 7.93
CA ARG A 48 1.58 6.05 8.52
C ARG A 48 2.06 6.61 9.86
N PRO A 49 1.85 5.92 10.98
CA PRO A 49 2.45 6.34 12.24
C PRO A 49 3.97 6.38 12.03
N GLY A 50 4.55 7.59 12.14
CA GLY A 50 5.99 7.80 12.28
C GLY A 50 6.84 7.65 11.02
N PHE A 51 6.80 8.62 10.12
CA PHE A 51 8.03 9.06 9.42
C PHE A 51 7.91 10.56 9.13
N GLY A 52 8.09 11.36 10.18
CA GLY A 52 8.14 12.82 10.07
C GLY A 52 9.41 13.28 9.33
N PRO A 53 9.37 14.43 8.64
CA PRO A 53 10.54 15.02 8.01
C PRO A 53 11.35 15.74 9.09
N GLY A 54 12.57 15.27 9.36
CA GLY A 54 13.45 15.94 10.33
C GLY A 54 14.35 15.04 11.16
N ARG A 55 14.68 13.81 10.71
CA ARG A 55 15.81 13.09 11.33
C ARG A 55 17.10 13.68 10.77
N GLU A 56 17.62 14.68 11.47
CA GLU A 56 19.02 15.08 11.38
C GLU A 56 19.92 13.83 11.50
N PRO A 57 21.07 13.77 10.83
CA PRO A 57 21.99 12.63 10.86
C PRO A 57 22.79 12.59 12.17
N GLY A 58 22.13 12.70 13.31
CA GLY A 58 22.65 12.31 14.61
C GLY A 58 22.37 10.83 14.81
N ARG A 59 23.25 9.96 14.28
CA ARG A 59 23.30 8.57 14.76
C ARG A 59 23.80 8.61 16.19
N GLU A 60 22.89 8.73 17.16
CA GLU A 60 23.15 8.19 18.49
C GLU A 60 23.59 6.74 18.26
N ARG A 61 24.87 6.48 18.54
CA ARG A 61 25.40 5.13 18.55
C ARG A 61 24.61 4.45 19.67
N PHE A 62 23.60 3.65 19.33
CA PHE A 62 23.03 2.69 20.28
C PHE A 62 24.22 1.91 20.84
N GLU A 63 24.59 2.18 22.09
CA GLU A 63 25.58 1.40 22.77
C GLU A 63 24.99 0.00 22.92
N LEU A 64 25.59 -0.97 22.23
CA LEU A 64 25.17 -2.37 22.34
C LEU A 64 25.35 -2.79 23.79
N THR A 65 24.26 -3.21 24.43
CA THR A 65 24.31 -3.78 25.78
C THR A 65 25.05 -5.12 25.73
N ASP A 66 25.68 -5.54 26.84
CA ASP A 66 26.45 -6.78 26.86
C ASP A 66 25.58 -8.02 26.52
N GLU A 67 24.29 -8.00 26.87
CA GLU A 67 23.31 -9.02 26.49
C GLU A 67 23.01 -9.08 24.98
N GLU A 68 23.07 -7.93 24.29
CA GLU A 68 22.93 -7.85 22.84
C GLU A 68 24.20 -8.30 22.14
N ILE A 69 25.37 -7.93 22.69
CA ILE A 69 26.69 -8.38 22.22
C ILE A 69 26.77 -9.90 22.28
N ASP A 70 26.37 -10.51 23.38
CA ASP A 70 26.43 -11.97 23.54
C ASP A 70 25.44 -12.69 22.61
N ARG A 71 24.24 -12.14 22.39
CA ARG A 71 23.29 -12.66 21.39
C ARG A 71 23.85 -12.59 19.96
N ILE A 72 24.52 -11.49 19.60
CA ILE A 72 25.16 -11.34 18.29
C ILE A 72 26.32 -12.32 18.15
N MET A 73 27.18 -12.45 19.16
CA MET A 73 28.31 -13.37 19.16
C MET A 73 27.87 -14.83 19.04
N GLU A 74 26.77 -15.22 19.69
CA GLU A 74 26.22 -16.57 19.57
C GLU A 74 25.69 -16.86 18.15
N GLY A 75 24.99 -15.87 17.56
CA GLY A 75 24.59 -15.94 16.14
C GLY A 75 25.78 -16.00 15.18
N LEU A 76 26.90 -15.34 15.53
CA LEU A 76 28.11 -15.31 14.72
C LEU A 76 28.88 -16.63 14.79
N LYS A 77 28.95 -17.29 15.97
CA LYS A 77 29.56 -18.63 16.11
C LYS A 77 28.90 -19.66 15.20
N GLN A 78 27.58 -19.57 14.99
CA GLN A 78 26.82 -20.49 14.15
C GLN A 78 27.04 -20.25 12.64
N ARG A 79 27.27 -18.99 12.22
CA ARG A 79 27.35 -18.60 10.79
C ARG A 79 28.76 -18.38 10.28
N SER A 80 29.68 -17.97 11.15
CA SER A 80 31.07 -17.62 10.83
C SER A 80 31.98 -17.87 12.04
N PRO A 81 32.34 -19.14 12.31
CA PRO A 81 33.07 -19.51 13.52
C PRO A 81 34.49 -18.92 13.60
N GLU A 82 35.13 -18.66 12.46
CA GLU A 82 36.47 -18.08 12.38
C GLU A 82 36.48 -16.62 12.83
N LYS A 83 35.57 -15.80 12.28
CA LYS A 83 35.39 -14.39 12.70
C LYS A 83 34.89 -14.27 14.13
N ALA A 84 34.14 -15.25 14.63
CA ALA A 84 33.73 -15.27 16.04
C ALA A 84 34.94 -15.43 16.98
N LYS A 85 35.94 -16.23 16.58
CA LYS A 85 37.20 -16.39 17.33
C LYS A 85 38.05 -15.12 17.27
N GLU A 86 38.17 -14.50 16.09
CA GLU A 86 38.89 -13.22 15.92
C GLU A 86 38.28 -12.11 16.78
N LEU A 87 36.95 -11.96 16.76
CA LEU A 87 36.24 -10.97 17.56
C LEU A 87 36.29 -11.29 19.07
N ALA A 88 36.31 -12.56 19.47
CA ALA A 88 36.49 -12.95 20.87
C ALA A 88 37.89 -12.60 21.40
N GLU A 89 38.92 -12.73 20.58
CA GLU A 89 40.28 -12.28 20.92
C GLU A 89 40.40 -10.75 20.90
N LEU A 90 39.69 -10.07 19.98
CA LEU A 90 39.63 -8.61 19.94
C LEU A 90 38.92 -8.01 21.16
N ARG A 91 37.87 -8.68 21.67
CA ARG A 91 37.15 -8.31 22.90
C ARG A 91 38.06 -8.20 24.13
N LYS A 92 39.12 -9.03 24.19
CA LYS A 92 40.12 -9.01 25.28
C LYS A 92 41.21 -7.95 25.10
N LYS A 93 41.57 -7.64 23.85
CA LYS A 93 42.69 -6.75 23.52
C LYS A 93 42.28 -5.27 23.42
N ASP A 94 41.14 -5.01 22.80
CA ASP A 94 40.65 -3.64 22.56
C ASP A 94 39.10 -3.63 22.48
N PRO A 95 38.41 -3.31 23.59
CA PRO A 95 36.96 -3.39 23.66
C PRO A 95 36.25 -2.34 22.77
N GLU A 96 36.87 -1.19 22.51
CA GLU A 96 36.29 -0.17 21.63
C GLU A 96 36.35 -0.60 20.16
N LYS A 97 37.50 -1.09 19.71
CA LYS A 97 37.63 -1.65 18.35
C LYS A 97 36.77 -2.89 18.16
N PHE A 98 36.56 -3.69 19.21
CA PHE A 98 35.66 -4.84 19.17
C PHE A 98 34.22 -4.42 18.87
N ARG A 99 33.71 -3.39 19.56
CA ARG A 99 32.35 -2.87 19.31
C ARG A 99 32.21 -2.32 17.89
N GLU A 100 33.24 -1.65 17.36
CA GLU A 100 33.21 -1.13 16.00
C GLU A 100 33.18 -2.24 14.93
N GLU A 101 34.08 -3.22 15.05
CA GLU A 101 34.18 -4.34 14.11
C GLU A 101 32.96 -5.28 14.20
N LEU A 102 32.47 -5.54 15.42
CA LEU A 102 31.21 -6.26 15.64
C LEU A 102 30.05 -5.52 14.97
N GLY A 103 29.96 -4.20 15.13
CA GLY A 103 28.94 -3.38 14.50
C GLY A 103 29.04 -3.29 12.98
N ARG A 104 30.25 -3.33 12.40
CA ARG A 104 30.44 -3.41 10.93
C ARG A 104 29.99 -4.77 10.41
N HIS A 105 30.50 -5.84 11.01
CA HIS A 105 30.19 -7.21 10.59
C HIS A 105 28.70 -7.54 10.78
N ALA A 106 28.10 -7.17 11.91
CA ALA A 106 26.67 -7.37 12.15
C ALA A 106 25.82 -6.63 11.13
N ARG A 107 26.20 -5.42 10.69
CA ARG A 107 25.49 -4.68 9.63
C ARG A 107 25.62 -5.36 8.27
N GLU A 108 26.79 -5.89 7.92
CA GLU A 108 26.98 -6.61 6.65
C GLU A 108 26.18 -7.91 6.61
N GLU A 109 26.23 -8.70 7.68
CA GLU A 109 25.46 -9.95 7.76
C GLU A 109 23.96 -9.68 7.84
N PHE A 110 23.55 -8.65 8.59
CA PHE A 110 22.15 -8.23 8.60
C PHE A 110 21.69 -7.80 7.21
N ARG A 111 22.52 -7.06 6.45
CA ARG A 111 22.21 -6.70 5.06
C ARG A 111 22.09 -7.93 4.16
N LYS A 112 22.96 -8.93 4.29
CA LYS A 112 22.88 -10.18 3.52
C LYS A 112 21.61 -10.95 3.86
N VAL A 113 21.35 -11.21 5.14
CA VAL A 113 20.18 -11.96 5.61
C VAL A 113 18.87 -11.27 5.25
N VAL A 114 18.80 -9.95 5.44
CA VAL A 114 17.65 -9.15 5.03
C VAL A 114 17.53 -9.12 3.51
N GLY A 115 18.64 -9.04 2.78
CA GLY A 115 18.71 -9.13 1.33
C GLY A 115 18.11 -10.44 0.81
N GLU A 116 18.63 -11.58 1.25
CA GLU A 116 18.13 -12.91 0.91
C GLU A 116 16.64 -13.08 1.24
N ARG A 117 16.21 -12.58 2.41
CA ARG A 117 14.79 -12.60 2.80
C ARG A 117 13.93 -11.75 1.87
N ILE A 118 14.40 -10.57 1.50
CA ILE A 118 13.71 -9.69 0.56
C ILE A 118 13.66 -10.35 -0.82
N GLU A 119 14.75 -10.93 -1.29
CA GLU A 119 14.81 -11.63 -2.58
C GLU A 119 13.85 -12.81 -2.63
N LYS A 120 13.83 -13.64 -1.58
CA LYS A 120 12.88 -14.75 -1.45
C LYS A 120 11.44 -14.25 -1.45
N TRP A 121 11.13 -13.22 -0.66
CA TRP A 121 9.80 -12.62 -0.63
C TRP A 121 9.40 -12.03 -2.00
N GLN A 122 10.34 -11.38 -2.71
CA GLN A 122 10.10 -10.88 -4.06
C GLN A 122 9.85 -12.03 -5.04
N ALA A 123 10.64 -13.11 -4.97
CA ALA A 123 10.47 -14.28 -5.82
C ALA A 123 9.11 -14.94 -5.59
N GLU A 124 8.71 -15.14 -4.34
CA GLU A 124 7.38 -15.66 -3.99
C GLU A 124 6.26 -14.75 -4.49
N ARG A 125 6.39 -13.42 -4.31
CA ARG A 125 5.41 -12.46 -4.86
C ARG A 125 5.33 -12.52 -6.37
N ARG A 126 6.47 -12.63 -7.06
CA ARG A 126 6.52 -12.78 -8.52
C ARG A 126 5.82 -14.05 -8.96
N ALA A 127 6.11 -15.18 -8.31
CA ALA A 127 5.50 -16.48 -8.62
C ALA A 127 3.96 -16.44 -8.49
N ARG A 128 3.45 -15.92 -7.37
CA ARG A 128 2.00 -15.77 -7.15
C ARG A 128 1.34 -14.85 -8.18
N PHE A 129 2.04 -13.80 -8.60
CA PHE A 129 1.55 -12.92 -9.65
C PHE A 129 1.49 -13.63 -11.00
N PHE A 130 2.47 -14.48 -11.34
CA PHE A 130 2.44 -15.29 -12.55
C PHE A 130 1.32 -16.33 -12.55
N GLU A 131 1.10 -17.04 -11.44
CA GLU A 131 -0.04 -17.96 -11.30
C GLU A 131 -1.38 -17.25 -11.52
N TRP A 132 -1.51 -16.06 -10.91
CA TRP A 132 -2.70 -15.22 -11.08
C TRP A 132 -2.88 -14.77 -12.54
N LEU A 133 -1.78 -14.38 -13.20
CA LEU A 133 -1.80 -13.93 -14.59
C LEU A 133 -2.19 -15.07 -15.53
N ALA A 134 -1.63 -16.27 -15.34
CA ALA A 134 -1.98 -17.45 -16.13
C ALA A 134 -3.47 -17.81 -16.02
N LYS A 135 -4.06 -17.63 -14.83
CA LYS A 135 -5.49 -17.90 -14.60
C LYS A 135 -6.41 -16.86 -15.23
N ASN A 136 -6.07 -15.58 -15.11
CA ASN A 136 -6.99 -14.49 -15.45
C ASN A 136 -6.74 -13.86 -16.82
N VAL A 137 -5.48 -13.84 -17.26
CA VAL A 137 -5.00 -13.21 -18.49
C VAL A 137 -3.92 -14.11 -19.15
N PRO A 138 -4.30 -15.32 -19.60
CA PRO A 138 -3.35 -16.31 -20.10
C PRO A 138 -2.50 -15.80 -21.28
N GLU A 139 -3.07 -14.96 -22.16
CA GLU A 139 -2.36 -14.34 -23.29
C GLU A 139 -1.07 -13.62 -22.85
N GLU A 140 -1.13 -12.83 -21.78
CA GLU A 140 0.02 -12.05 -21.29
C GLU A 140 1.02 -12.93 -20.53
N ALA A 141 0.54 -14.00 -19.88
CA ALA A 141 1.38 -14.98 -19.23
C ALA A 141 2.22 -15.76 -20.27
N ASP A 142 1.58 -16.21 -21.35
CA ASP A 142 2.24 -16.92 -22.44
C ASP A 142 3.25 -16.03 -23.19
N GLU A 143 2.90 -14.76 -23.43
CA GLU A 143 3.84 -13.79 -24.01
C GLU A 143 5.08 -13.58 -23.13
N LEU A 144 4.89 -13.43 -21.82
CA LEU A 144 6.00 -13.30 -20.88
C LEU A 144 6.87 -14.56 -20.81
N ALA A 145 6.26 -15.75 -20.83
CA ALA A 145 6.99 -17.01 -20.86
C ALA A 145 7.87 -17.12 -22.12
N LYS A 146 7.32 -16.82 -23.29
CA LYS A 146 8.07 -16.82 -24.57
C LYS A 146 9.19 -15.78 -24.60
N LEU A 147 8.96 -14.59 -24.05
CA LEU A 147 9.97 -13.53 -24.00
C LEU A 147 11.13 -13.88 -23.06
N LYS A 148 10.85 -14.58 -21.96
CA LYS A 148 11.90 -15.04 -21.03
C LYS A 148 12.90 -15.96 -21.70
N GLU A 149 12.45 -16.80 -22.63
CA GLU A 149 13.30 -17.72 -23.39
C GLU A 149 14.02 -17.03 -24.56
N ARG A 150 13.33 -16.12 -25.27
CA ARG A 150 13.85 -15.50 -26.51
C ARG A 150 14.74 -14.29 -26.27
N SER A 151 14.42 -13.46 -25.28
CA SER A 151 15.10 -12.17 -25.07
C SER A 151 15.01 -11.74 -23.60
N PRO A 152 15.93 -12.21 -22.74
CA PRO A 152 15.95 -11.87 -21.32
C PRO A 152 15.99 -10.36 -21.04
N ASP A 153 16.61 -9.57 -21.92
CA ASP A 153 16.71 -8.12 -21.75
C ASP A 153 15.36 -7.42 -21.88
N LEU A 154 14.52 -7.85 -22.83
CA LEU A 154 13.18 -7.29 -23.05
C LEU A 154 12.13 -7.84 -22.07
N TYR A 155 12.42 -8.98 -21.44
CA TYR A 155 11.55 -9.60 -20.46
C TYR A 155 11.29 -8.66 -19.28
N GLY A 156 12.32 -7.98 -18.75
CA GLY A 156 12.18 -7.07 -17.63
C GLY A 156 11.22 -5.92 -17.93
N GLU A 157 11.35 -5.29 -19.09
CA GLU A 157 10.50 -4.17 -19.50
C GLU A 157 9.04 -4.60 -19.72
N LYS A 158 8.82 -5.72 -20.42
CA LYS A 158 7.47 -6.26 -20.62
C LYS A 158 6.86 -6.66 -19.29
N TYR A 159 7.62 -7.31 -18.40
CA TYR A 159 7.15 -7.68 -17.06
C TYR A 159 6.68 -6.45 -16.28
N GLU A 160 7.46 -5.37 -16.25
CA GLU A 160 7.08 -4.14 -15.56
C GLU A 160 5.87 -3.45 -16.20
N ARG A 161 5.68 -3.57 -17.52
CA ARG A 161 4.47 -3.08 -18.19
C ARG A 161 3.23 -3.89 -17.79
N VAL A 162 3.33 -5.22 -17.80
CA VAL A 162 2.25 -6.13 -17.36
C VAL A 162 1.95 -5.89 -15.89
N ARG A 163 2.97 -5.72 -15.04
CA ARG A 163 2.81 -5.43 -13.62
C ARG A 163 2.14 -4.08 -13.38
N ARG A 164 2.48 -3.03 -14.12
CA ARG A 164 1.78 -1.74 -14.03
C ARG A 164 0.31 -1.85 -14.41
N LYS A 165 0.00 -2.63 -15.45
CA LYS A 165 -1.36 -2.79 -15.97
C LYS A 165 -2.25 -3.65 -15.06
N TYR A 166 -1.76 -4.81 -14.64
CA TYR A 166 -2.55 -5.81 -13.91
C TYR A 166 -2.20 -5.93 -12.42
N GLY A 167 -1.06 -5.40 -11.98
CA GLY A 167 -0.60 -5.53 -10.60
C GLY A 167 -1.56 -4.92 -9.59
N ARG A 168 -2.19 -3.79 -9.92
CA ARG A 168 -3.24 -3.20 -9.08
C ARG A 168 -4.43 -4.15 -8.94
N ILE A 169 -4.89 -4.74 -10.05
CA ILE A 169 -6.03 -5.67 -10.04
C ILE A 169 -5.70 -6.89 -9.18
N TYR A 170 -4.50 -7.44 -9.33
CA TYR A 170 -4.00 -8.53 -8.50
C TYR A 170 -4.02 -8.17 -7.00
N GLU A 171 -3.54 -6.99 -6.64
CA GLU A 171 -3.49 -6.56 -5.24
C GLU A 171 -4.88 -6.31 -4.64
N GLU A 172 -5.78 -5.69 -5.41
CA GLU A 172 -7.17 -5.46 -4.98
C GLU A 172 -7.94 -6.79 -4.89
N GLY A 173 -7.72 -7.71 -5.83
CA GLY A 173 -8.38 -9.02 -5.86
C GLY A 173 -8.09 -9.91 -4.66
N ARG A 174 -6.88 -9.80 -4.10
CA ARG A 174 -6.51 -10.48 -2.85
C ARG A 174 -7.37 -10.04 -1.66
N ARG A 175 -7.96 -8.85 -1.69
CA ARG A 175 -8.82 -8.30 -0.64
C ARG A 175 -10.30 -8.41 -0.99
N ASN A 176 -10.62 -8.27 -2.27
CA ASN A 176 -11.98 -8.33 -2.78
C ASN A 176 -11.99 -9.06 -4.14
N PRO A 177 -12.28 -10.38 -4.15
CA PRO A 177 -12.35 -11.18 -5.37
C PRO A 177 -13.45 -10.75 -6.35
N GLU A 178 -14.48 -10.05 -5.90
CA GLU A 178 -15.53 -9.52 -6.77
C GLU A 178 -15.04 -8.29 -7.54
N LEU A 179 -14.32 -7.39 -6.84
CA LEU A 179 -13.68 -6.23 -7.46
C LEU A 179 -12.66 -6.65 -8.53
N GLU A 180 -11.93 -7.74 -8.31
CA GLU A 180 -11.04 -8.34 -9.32
C GLU A 180 -11.77 -8.62 -10.63
N LYS A 181 -12.92 -9.31 -10.56
CA LYS A 181 -13.70 -9.69 -11.74
C LYS A 181 -14.16 -8.45 -12.52
N VAL A 182 -14.65 -7.44 -11.81
CA VAL A 182 -15.11 -6.17 -12.42
C VAL A 182 -13.96 -5.44 -13.11
N LEU A 183 -12.78 -5.38 -12.48
CA LEU A 183 -11.61 -4.72 -13.06
C LEU A 183 -11.03 -5.47 -14.27
N ILE A 184 -11.04 -6.81 -14.25
CA ILE A 184 -10.64 -7.62 -15.41
C ILE A 184 -11.60 -7.38 -16.59
N GLU A 185 -12.90 -7.37 -16.32
CA GLU A 185 -13.90 -7.19 -17.36
C GLU A 185 -13.85 -5.78 -17.96
N ASP A 186 -13.68 -4.73 -17.15
CA ASP A 186 -13.46 -3.37 -17.66
C ASP A 186 -12.22 -3.29 -18.56
N LEU A 187 -11.11 -3.96 -18.21
CA LEU A 187 -9.93 -4.02 -19.08
C LEU A 187 -10.19 -4.74 -20.40
N ARG A 188 -10.97 -5.83 -20.40
CA ARG A 188 -11.36 -6.55 -21.63
C ARG A 188 -12.21 -5.67 -22.52
N LEU A 189 -13.20 -5.00 -21.96
CA LEU A 189 -14.05 -4.06 -22.67
C LEU A 189 -13.26 -2.86 -23.19
N GLN A 190 -12.26 -2.37 -22.44
CA GLN A 190 -11.35 -1.33 -22.92
C GLN A 190 -10.56 -1.78 -24.16
N LYS A 191 -9.99 -3.00 -24.14
CA LYS A 191 -9.30 -3.57 -25.30
C LYS A 191 -10.22 -3.67 -26.51
N ARG A 192 -11.48 -4.11 -26.32
CA ARG A 192 -12.48 -4.22 -27.39
C ARG A 192 -12.86 -2.85 -27.95
N ARG A 193 -13.07 -1.85 -27.09
CA ARG A 193 -13.30 -0.45 -27.48
C ARG A 193 -12.18 0.06 -28.39
N ASP A 194 -10.93 -0.13 -27.98
CA ASP A 194 -9.76 0.36 -28.71
C ASP A 194 -9.63 -0.32 -30.08
N GLN A 195 -9.94 -1.62 -30.16
CA GLN A 195 -10.01 -2.36 -31.43
C GLN A 195 -11.12 -1.85 -32.35
N LEU A 196 -12.32 -1.58 -31.82
CA LEU A 196 -13.44 -1.04 -32.58
C LEU A 196 -13.12 0.35 -33.14
N LEU A 197 -12.52 1.23 -32.32
CA LEU A 197 -12.05 2.54 -32.76
C LEU A 197 -11.04 2.43 -33.91
N GLY A 198 -10.07 1.51 -33.79
CA GLY A 198 -9.11 1.24 -34.87
C GLY A 198 -9.77 0.79 -36.18
N LYS A 199 -10.80 -0.06 -36.11
CA LYS A 199 -11.58 -0.47 -37.28
C LYS A 199 -12.38 0.70 -37.86
N ILE A 200 -13.08 1.47 -37.03
CA ILE A 200 -13.88 2.63 -37.47
C ILE A 200 -13.02 3.66 -38.21
N HIS A 201 -11.81 3.92 -37.72
CA HIS A 201 -10.88 4.86 -38.34
C HIS A 201 -10.36 4.37 -39.70
N THR A 202 -10.22 3.06 -39.90
CA THR A 202 -9.67 2.48 -41.14
C THR A 202 -10.74 2.10 -42.17
N THR A 203 -11.98 1.83 -41.76
CA THR A 203 -13.08 1.53 -42.67
C THR A 203 -13.46 2.76 -43.50
N THR A 204 -13.71 2.59 -44.80
CA THR A 204 -14.19 3.69 -45.68
C THR A 204 -15.71 3.65 -45.88
N SER A 205 -16.31 2.46 -45.83
CA SER A 205 -17.74 2.24 -46.04
C SER A 205 -18.60 2.86 -44.92
N ARG A 206 -19.51 3.75 -45.29
CA ARG A 206 -20.43 4.41 -44.34
C ARG A 206 -21.33 3.43 -43.59
N ARG A 207 -21.88 2.44 -44.29
CA ARG A 207 -22.78 1.45 -43.70
C ARG A 207 -22.07 0.54 -42.69
N GLU A 208 -20.80 0.21 -42.95
CA GLU A 208 -19.99 -0.57 -42.02
C GLU A 208 -19.55 0.26 -40.82
N LYS A 209 -19.20 1.54 -41.02
CA LYS A 209 -18.94 2.46 -39.90
C LYS A 209 -20.14 2.54 -38.96
N GLU A 210 -21.35 2.72 -39.49
CA GLU A 210 -22.56 2.78 -38.66
C GLU A 210 -22.78 1.50 -37.82
N LYS A 211 -22.48 0.32 -38.38
CA LYS A 211 -22.55 -0.94 -37.61
C LYS A 211 -21.49 -0.98 -36.50
N LEU A 212 -20.24 -0.65 -36.82
CA LEU A 212 -19.16 -0.61 -35.84
C LEU A 212 -19.40 0.43 -34.75
N THR A 213 -20.02 1.57 -35.08
CA THR A 213 -20.41 2.59 -34.10
C THR A 213 -21.46 2.06 -33.13
N LYS A 214 -22.46 1.30 -33.58
CA LYS A 214 -23.44 0.65 -32.68
C LYS A 214 -22.78 -0.36 -31.76
N GLU A 215 -21.87 -1.20 -32.27
CA GLU A 215 -21.09 -2.11 -31.42
C GLU A 215 -20.22 -1.35 -30.41
N LEU A 216 -19.67 -0.20 -30.79
CA LEU A 216 -18.91 0.65 -29.88
C LEU A 216 -19.80 1.24 -28.78
N GLU A 217 -21.00 1.69 -29.11
CA GLU A 217 -21.99 2.19 -28.14
C GLU A 217 -22.34 1.11 -27.09
N GLU A 218 -22.58 -0.13 -27.52
CA GLU A 218 -22.82 -1.27 -26.62
C GLU A 218 -21.63 -1.51 -25.68
N VAL A 219 -20.41 -1.53 -26.21
CA VAL A 219 -19.19 -1.72 -25.40
C VAL A 219 -19.00 -0.57 -24.41
N VAL A 220 -19.25 0.67 -24.82
CA VAL A 220 -19.15 1.83 -23.93
C VAL A 220 -20.21 1.76 -22.83
N GLY A 221 -21.44 1.34 -23.14
CA GLY A 221 -22.50 1.11 -22.15
C GLY A 221 -22.09 0.08 -21.10
N LEU A 222 -21.59 -1.08 -21.52
CA LEU A 222 -21.12 -2.12 -20.59
C LEU A 222 -19.96 -1.62 -19.70
N ARG A 223 -19.05 -0.79 -20.24
CA ARG A 223 -17.98 -0.19 -19.42
C ARG A 223 -18.52 0.79 -18.39
N TYR A 224 -19.52 1.57 -18.75
CA TYR A 224 -20.19 2.44 -17.81
C TYR A 224 -20.78 1.65 -16.64
N ASP A 225 -21.43 0.51 -16.92
CA ASP A 225 -21.96 -0.37 -15.88
C ASP A 225 -20.84 -0.91 -14.95
N MET A 226 -19.69 -1.30 -15.50
CA MET A 226 -18.54 -1.73 -14.69
C MET A 226 -18.00 -0.61 -13.80
N ILE A 227 -17.98 0.64 -14.30
CA ILE A 227 -17.57 1.81 -13.51
C ILE A 227 -18.56 2.06 -12.37
N VAL A 228 -19.86 2.00 -12.64
CA VAL A 228 -20.90 2.14 -11.61
C VAL A 228 -20.76 1.04 -10.57
N ARG A 229 -20.57 -0.22 -10.97
CA ARG A 229 -20.37 -1.34 -10.05
C ARG A 229 -19.12 -1.16 -9.19
N ARG A 230 -18.03 -0.65 -9.76
CA ARG A 230 -16.80 -0.31 -9.02
C ARG A 230 -17.07 0.76 -7.95
N LYS A 231 -17.85 1.79 -8.29
CA LYS A 231 -18.23 2.86 -7.33
C LYS A 231 -19.12 2.32 -6.22
N GLN A 232 -20.07 1.45 -6.52
CA GLN A 232 -20.90 0.78 -5.52
C GLN A 232 -20.07 -0.03 -4.52
N MET A 233 -19.15 -0.87 -5.00
CA MET A 233 -18.27 -1.65 -4.12
C MET A 233 -17.37 -0.76 -3.24
N ALA A 234 -16.87 0.35 -3.79
CA ALA A 234 -16.08 1.31 -3.02
C ALA A 234 -16.92 1.97 -1.91
N TYR A 235 -18.17 2.31 -2.22
CA TYR A 235 -19.12 2.88 -1.27
C TYR A 235 -19.45 1.89 -0.13
N GLU A 236 -19.76 0.64 -0.46
CA GLU A 236 -20.02 -0.43 0.53
C GLU A 236 -18.82 -0.65 1.45
N TRP A 237 -17.61 -0.64 0.90
CA TRP A 237 -16.39 -0.74 1.70
C TRP A 237 -16.21 0.45 2.65
N LEU A 238 -16.50 1.67 2.20
CA LEU A 238 -16.44 2.86 3.05
C LEU A 238 -17.46 2.80 4.19
N LEU A 239 -18.68 2.33 3.93
CA LEU A 239 -19.69 2.14 4.97
C LEU A 239 -19.21 1.17 6.05
N LYS A 240 -18.68 0.01 5.64
CA LYS A 240 -18.13 -0.98 6.58
C LYS A 240 -16.98 -0.40 7.40
N ARG A 241 -16.08 0.34 6.74
CA ARG A 241 -14.94 0.96 7.43
C ARG A 241 -15.39 2.01 8.44
N LEU A 242 -16.43 2.77 8.12
CA LEU A 242 -17.02 3.76 9.01
C LEU A 242 -17.62 3.10 10.25
N GLU A 243 -18.32 1.98 10.08
CA GLU A 243 -18.86 1.19 11.19
C GLU A 243 -17.75 0.64 12.11
N GLU A 244 -16.70 0.05 11.53
CA GLU A 244 -15.53 -0.42 12.30
C GLU A 244 -14.90 0.71 13.12
N LEU A 245 -14.69 1.88 12.51
CA LEU A 245 -14.11 3.04 13.19
C LEU A 245 -15.04 3.57 14.30
N GLN A 246 -16.35 3.60 14.07
CA GLN A 246 -17.31 3.98 15.10
C GLN A 246 -17.25 3.04 16.30
N ASN A 247 -17.09 1.74 16.08
CA ASN A 247 -16.94 0.75 17.15
C ASN A 247 -15.63 0.96 17.92
N GLN A 248 -14.51 1.16 17.22
CA GLN A 248 -13.22 1.48 17.86
C GLN A 248 -13.28 2.75 18.72
N VAL A 249 -13.97 3.78 18.24
CA VAL A 249 -14.17 5.02 19.03
C VAL A 249 -15.00 4.76 20.27
N LYS A 250 -16.05 3.92 20.20
CA LYS A 250 -16.86 3.55 21.37
C LYS A 250 -16.04 2.75 22.38
N GLU A 251 -15.28 1.76 21.92
CA GLU A 251 -14.40 0.94 22.76
C GLU A 251 -13.36 1.81 23.47
N SER A 252 -12.66 2.66 22.73
CA SER A 252 -11.66 3.58 23.28
C SER A 252 -12.28 4.55 24.30
N ARG A 253 -13.47 5.09 24.04
CA ARG A 253 -14.19 5.92 25.03
C ARG A 253 -14.52 5.14 26.30
N ALA A 254 -14.98 3.90 26.18
CA ALA A 254 -15.28 3.05 27.33
C ALA A 254 -14.02 2.67 28.10
N GLU A 255 -12.89 2.45 27.43
CA GLU A 255 -11.58 2.25 28.06
C GLU A 255 -11.13 3.48 28.84
N ILE A 256 -11.21 4.66 28.24
CA ILE A 256 -10.85 5.93 28.91
C ILE A 256 -11.74 6.14 30.14
N GLN A 257 -13.05 5.92 30.04
CA GLN A 257 -13.96 6.04 31.18
C GLN A 257 -13.64 5.04 32.29
N ARG A 258 -13.33 3.79 31.95
CA ARG A 258 -12.87 2.79 32.93
C ARG A 258 -11.55 3.20 33.59
N ALA A 259 -10.61 3.75 32.81
CA ALA A 259 -9.33 4.23 33.33
C ALA A 259 -9.46 5.48 34.23
N GLN A 260 -10.53 6.26 34.06
CA GLN A 260 -10.86 7.40 34.92
C GLN A 260 -11.49 7.00 36.26
N ASP A 261 -11.97 5.76 36.41
CA ASP A 261 -12.52 5.28 37.67
C ASP A 261 -11.48 5.34 38.79
N THR A 262 -11.83 5.97 39.91
CA THR A 262 -10.90 6.23 41.01
C THR A 262 -10.35 4.95 41.66
N LYS A 263 -11.11 3.85 41.69
CA LYS A 263 -10.67 2.56 42.23
C LYS A 263 -9.70 1.89 41.27
N VAL A 264 -10.06 1.82 39.99
CA VAL A 264 -9.18 1.27 38.94
C VAL A 264 -7.86 2.05 38.87
N LYS A 265 -7.92 3.38 38.99
CA LYS A 265 -6.73 4.23 39.07
C LYS A 265 -5.85 3.88 40.28
N ALA A 266 -6.44 3.76 41.47
CA ALA A 266 -5.70 3.43 42.69
C ALA A 266 -5.05 2.03 42.60
N GLU A 267 -5.77 1.04 42.09
CA GLU A 267 -5.25 -0.31 41.86
C GLU A 267 -4.08 -0.33 40.88
N ASN A 268 -4.21 0.39 39.75
CA ASN A 268 -3.14 0.49 38.76
C ASN A 268 -1.90 1.21 39.31
N ILE A 269 -2.08 2.28 40.10
CA ILE A 269 -0.97 2.97 40.76
C ILE A 269 -0.27 2.03 41.73
N ASN A 270 -1.01 1.33 42.60
CA ASN A 270 -0.43 0.41 43.58
C ASN A 270 0.35 -0.72 42.90
N LYS A 271 -0.23 -1.32 41.85
CA LYS A 271 0.44 -2.36 41.07
C LYS A 271 1.73 -1.83 40.44
N ARG A 272 1.71 -0.63 39.87
CA ARG A 272 2.91 -0.02 39.30
C ARG A 272 3.96 0.29 40.36
N THR A 273 3.57 0.82 41.52
CA THR A 273 4.48 1.06 42.64
C THR A 273 5.15 -0.25 43.08
N GLN A 274 4.40 -1.36 43.17
CA GLN A 274 4.97 -2.68 43.46
C GLN A 274 5.94 -3.16 42.37
N GLU A 275 5.58 -3.06 41.09
CA GLU A 275 6.47 -3.43 39.97
C GLU A 275 7.80 -2.66 40.00
N LEU A 276 7.74 -1.36 40.30
CA LEU A 276 8.93 -0.50 40.40
C LEU A 276 9.79 -0.84 41.61
N LEU A 277 9.19 -1.18 42.76
CA LEU A 277 9.90 -1.58 43.97
C LEU A 277 10.52 -2.99 43.85
N GLU A 278 9.95 -3.87 43.02
CA GLU A 278 10.44 -5.23 42.79
C GLU A 278 11.51 -5.33 41.67
N GLU A 279 11.93 -4.20 41.05
CA GLU A 279 12.83 -4.16 39.88
C GLU A 279 12.42 -5.10 38.73
N LYS A 280 11.16 -5.52 38.67
CA LYS A 280 10.66 -6.36 37.59
C LYS A 280 10.30 -5.48 36.40
N LYS A 281 10.81 -5.84 35.21
CA LYS A 281 10.36 -5.30 33.91
C LYS A 281 8.88 -5.63 33.68
N GLY A 282 7.99 -4.86 34.29
CA GLY A 282 6.55 -4.81 34.03
C GLY A 282 6.18 -3.77 32.96
N PHE A 283 4.90 -3.75 32.59
CA PHE A 283 4.26 -2.99 31.50
C PHE A 283 4.97 -1.67 31.12
N GLY A 284 5.24 -1.47 29.82
CA GLY A 284 5.79 -0.22 29.30
C GLY A 284 4.71 0.86 29.32
N TRP A 285 4.83 1.81 30.24
CA TRP A 285 3.93 2.96 30.36
C TRP A 285 4.36 4.15 29.47
N ASP A 286 5.52 4.02 28.80
CA ASP A 286 6.11 5.01 27.90
C ASP A 286 5.80 4.74 26.43
#